data_AF-A0A6J3LLK4-F1
#
_entry.id   AF-A0A6J3LLK4-F1
#
_cell.length_a   1.000
_cell.length_b   1.000
_cell.length_c   1.000
_cell.angle_alpha   90.00
_cell.angle_beta   90.00
_cell.angle_gamma   90.00
#
_symmetry.space_group_name_H-M   'P 1'
#
loop_
_entity.id
_entity.type
_entity.pdbx_description
1 polymer ?
#
loop_
_entity_poly.entity_id
_entity_poly.type
_entity_poly.pdbx_seq_one_letter_code
_entity_poly.pdbx_strand_id
1 'polypeptide(L)'
;MEVLIDCYFDKLFAEMERSCLASRYKRREMVGYFSDVINSCSAAENLDKQDVCERIVMSALRYHNIAMMENGYVCLLGKFHNVLYVAAKLCFDWNLNNNEIVSRLLNDIFYCEKTFERILVGAIFGTRVTHFLSGWKSDFEDREENLRALMYFLHHATVGRLEYRCASSPDKRRFIDVPMESYGQALPLRVAIQHGSPDILLIMLRYGASVESDKLAPSPLEMLLNKLSEYDAQPGQDQIVFPEHLLLCLKLVLRTVTTAFVKTPGHIAEQSGIFSVSIYEQYPTLVEQKLVPPERSGMSPPELRHLCRCRIRETLFENWALPHGIQKLQIPESLRNYLDLLGD
;
A
#
# COMPACT_ATOMS: atom_id res chain seq x y z
N MET A 1 -18.93 5.68 -30.64
CA MET A 1 -18.95 4.80 -29.46
C MET A 1 -18.85 5.57 -28.15
N GLU A 2 -17.87 6.46 -27.94
CA GLU A 2 -17.70 7.18 -26.66
C GLU A 2 -18.96 7.94 -26.21
N VAL A 3 -19.59 8.71 -27.10
CA VAL A 3 -20.86 9.42 -26.80
C VAL A 3 -21.99 8.45 -26.44
N LEU A 4 -22.01 7.26 -27.03
CA LEU A 4 -23.03 6.25 -26.72
C LEU A 4 -22.80 5.63 -25.34
N ILE A 5 -21.55 5.35 -24.98
CA ILE A 5 -21.18 4.84 -23.65
C ILE A 5 -21.48 5.92 -22.59
N ASP A 6 -21.17 7.20 -22.86
CA ASP A 6 -21.47 8.30 -21.95
C ASP A 6 -22.98 8.47 -21.76
N CYS A 7 -23.77 8.54 -22.83
CA CYS A 7 -25.22 8.60 -22.73
C CYS A 7 -25.82 7.36 -22.04
N TYR A 8 -25.19 6.19 -22.19
CA TYR A 8 -25.60 4.97 -21.51
C TYR A 8 -25.30 5.05 -20.01
N PHE A 9 -24.10 5.50 -19.63
CA PHE A 9 -23.73 5.75 -18.24
C PHE A 9 -24.68 6.75 -17.60
N ASP A 10 -24.95 7.88 -18.25
CA ASP A 10 -25.83 8.90 -17.70
C ASP A 10 -27.25 8.37 -17.46
N LYS A 11 -27.81 7.62 -18.43
CA LYS A 11 -29.14 7.01 -18.27
C LYS A 11 -29.16 5.93 -17.18
N LEU A 12 -28.22 4.99 -17.24
CA LEU A 12 -28.10 3.91 -16.27
C LEU A 12 -28.00 4.46 -14.85
N PHE A 13 -27.09 5.42 -14.63
CA PHE A 13 -26.88 5.99 -13.32
C PHE A 13 -27.99 6.95 -12.90
N ALA A 14 -28.68 7.63 -13.82
CA ALA A 14 -29.82 8.49 -13.47
C ALA A 14 -30.94 7.72 -12.76
N GLU A 15 -31.23 6.50 -13.22
CA GLU A 15 -32.29 5.65 -12.67
C GLU A 15 -31.90 4.96 -11.35
N MET A 16 -30.61 4.93 -11.01
CA MET A 16 -30.12 4.28 -9.78
C MET A 16 -30.29 5.16 -8.54
N GLU A 17 -30.68 4.57 -7.43
CA GLU A 17 -30.62 5.23 -6.12
C GLU A 17 -29.17 5.59 -5.74
N ARG A 18 -29.00 6.67 -4.97
CA ARG A 18 -27.68 7.13 -4.52
C ARG A 18 -26.90 6.06 -3.76
N SER A 19 -27.58 5.19 -3.01
CA SER A 19 -27.00 4.11 -2.21
C SER A 19 -26.73 2.82 -3.00
N CYS A 20 -27.14 2.74 -4.27
CA CYS A 20 -27.17 1.46 -5.01
C CYS A 20 -25.80 0.77 -5.08
N LEU A 21 -24.71 1.54 -5.24
CA LEU A 21 -23.34 1.01 -5.29
C LEU A 21 -22.66 0.90 -3.91
N ALA A 22 -23.37 1.08 -2.79
CA ALA A 22 -22.80 0.91 -1.46
C ALA A 22 -22.46 -0.56 -1.16
N SER A 23 -23.28 -1.49 -1.66
CA SER A 23 -23.04 -2.91 -1.49
C SER A 23 -22.01 -3.44 -2.50
N ARG A 24 -21.10 -4.31 -2.03
CA ARG A 24 -20.14 -5.01 -2.89
C ARG A 24 -20.83 -5.81 -4.00
N TYR A 25 -21.94 -6.47 -3.69
CA TYR A 25 -22.69 -7.26 -4.66
C TYR A 25 -23.13 -6.41 -5.86
N LYS A 26 -23.70 -5.22 -5.63
CA LYS A 26 -24.11 -4.30 -6.71
C LYS A 26 -22.94 -3.77 -7.52
N ARG A 27 -21.80 -3.49 -6.89
CA ARG A 27 -20.58 -3.13 -7.63
C ARG A 27 -20.06 -4.28 -8.49
N ARG A 28 -20.11 -5.52 -7.99
CA ARG A 28 -19.75 -6.72 -8.77
C ARG A 28 -20.69 -6.95 -9.95
N GLU A 29 -22.00 -6.81 -9.77
CA GLU A 29 -22.97 -6.86 -10.88
C GLU A 29 -22.61 -5.82 -11.95
N MET A 30 -22.27 -4.60 -11.54
CA MET A 30 -21.87 -3.53 -12.45
C MET A 30 -20.57 -3.85 -13.20
N VAL A 31 -19.57 -4.40 -12.52
CA VAL A 31 -18.31 -4.86 -13.15
C VAL A 31 -18.58 -5.99 -14.15
N GLY A 32 -19.43 -6.95 -13.79
CA GLY A 32 -19.84 -8.04 -14.68
C GLY A 32 -20.54 -7.51 -15.93
N TYR A 33 -21.51 -6.62 -15.75
CA TYR A 33 -22.21 -5.95 -16.83
C TYR A 33 -21.23 -5.25 -17.79
N PHE A 34 -20.32 -4.42 -17.27
CA PHE A 34 -19.34 -3.74 -18.13
C PHE A 34 -18.35 -4.69 -18.79
N SER A 35 -18.00 -5.81 -18.14
CA SER A 35 -17.15 -6.84 -18.75
C SER A 35 -17.86 -7.54 -19.92
N ASP A 36 -19.17 -7.78 -19.83
CA ASP A 36 -19.99 -8.30 -20.93
C ASP A 36 -20.09 -7.29 -22.08
N VAL A 37 -20.22 -6.00 -21.77
CA VAL A 37 -20.18 -4.90 -22.76
C VAL A 37 -18.83 -4.86 -23.48
N ILE A 38 -17.71 -4.95 -22.76
CA ILE A 38 -16.35 -4.98 -23.35
C ILE A 38 -16.24 -6.13 -24.35
N ASN A 39 -16.64 -7.34 -23.93
CA ASN A 39 -16.60 -8.51 -24.81
C ASN A 39 -17.51 -8.36 -26.03
N SER A 40 -18.73 -7.87 -25.84
CA SER A 40 -19.73 -7.73 -26.91
C SER A 40 -19.35 -6.66 -27.93
N CYS A 41 -18.92 -5.48 -27.48
CA CYS A 41 -18.48 -4.40 -28.36
C CYS A 41 -17.19 -4.76 -29.10
N SER A 42 -16.22 -5.37 -28.42
CA SER A 42 -14.99 -5.85 -29.05
C SER A 42 -15.28 -6.85 -30.16
N ALA A 43 -16.19 -7.81 -29.93
CA ALA A 43 -16.55 -8.81 -30.94
C ALA A 43 -17.39 -8.22 -32.10
N ALA A 44 -18.35 -7.34 -31.81
CA ALA A 44 -19.24 -6.77 -32.82
C ALA A 44 -18.54 -5.78 -33.75
N GLU A 45 -17.62 -4.97 -33.21
CA GLU A 45 -16.92 -3.92 -33.96
C GLU A 45 -15.46 -4.27 -34.28
N ASN A 46 -15.01 -5.48 -33.93
CA ASN A 46 -13.63 -5.95 -34.10
C ASN A 46 -12.59 -4.98 -33.51
N LEU A 47 -12.85 -4.55 -32.27
CA LEU A 47 -12.00 -3.61 -31.51
C LEU A 47 -11.14 -4.35 -30.49
N ASP A 48 -10.00 -3.76 -30.10
CA ASP A 48 -9.23 -4.24 -28.95
C ASP A 48 -10.03 -4.08 -27.65
N LYS A 49 -10.01 -5.10 -26.80
CA LYS A 49 -10.69 -5.10 -25.50
C LYS A 49 -10.10 -4.05 -24.56
N GLN A 50 -8.80 -3.77 -24.67
CA GLN A 50 -8.16 -2.68 -23.93
C GLN A 50 -8.81 -1.35 -24.28
N ASP A 51 -8.93 -1.01 -25.57
CA ASP A 51 -9.55 0.24 -26.03
C ASP A 51 -10.99 0.40 -25.51
N VAL A 52 -11.80 -0.67 -25.53
CA VAL A 52 -13.18 -0.59 -25.01
C VAL A 52 -13.18 -0.42 -23.49
N CYS A 53 -12.30 -1.11 -22.77
CA CYS A 53 -12.14 -0.95 -21.32
C CYS A 53 -11.72 0.48 -20.97
N GLU A 54 -10.76 1.07 -21.69
CA GLU A 54 -10.32 2.45 -21.50
C GLU A 54 -11.47 3.44 -21.65
N ARG A 55 -12.30 3.27 -22.69
CA ARG A 55 -13.47 4.12 -22.93
C ARG A 55 -14.45 4.05 -21.77
N ILE A 56 -14.78 2.85 -21.27
CA ILE A 56 -15.71 2.64 -20.16
C ILE A 56 -15.16 3.25 -18.86
N VAL A 57 -13.89 3.01 -18.54
CA VAL A 57 -13.24 3.59 -17.36
C VAL A 57 -13.24 5.11 -17.45
N MET A 58 -12.90 5.67 -18.62
CA MET A 58 -12.93 7.12 -18.83
C MET A 58 -14.34 7.71 -18.72
N SER A 59 -15.38 7.00 -19.19
CA SER A 59 -16.79 7.39 -18.97
C SER A 59 -17.15 7.42 -17.49
N ALA A 60 -16.74 6.41 -16.71
CA ALA A 60 -16.93 6.38 -15.25
C ALA A 60 -16.24 7.58 -14.56
N LEU A 61 -15.01 7.91 -14.96
CA LEU A 61 -14.28 9.09 -14.45
C LEU A 61 -14.94 10.40 -14.87
N ARG A 62 -15.44 10.51 -16.11
CA ARG A 62 -16.18 11.70 -16.58
C ARG A 62 -17.46 11.89 -15.78
N TYR A 63 -18.25 10.83 -15.60
CA TYR A 63 -19.48 10.86 -14.81
C TYR A 63 -19.23 11.37 -13.37
N HIS A 64 -18.20 10.85 -12.71
CA HIS A 64 -17.77 11.33 -11.39
C HIS A 64 -17.40 12.83 -11.41
N ASN A 65 -16.56 13.24 -12.36
CA ASN A 65 -16.06 14.61 -12.44
C ASN A 65 -17.16 15.63 -12.75
N ILE A 66 -18.10 15.32 -13.65
CA ILE A 66 -19.25 16.17 -13.96
C ILE A 66 -20.11 16.37 -12.71
N ALA A 67 -20.50 15.27 -12.04
CA ALA A 67 -21.31 15.33 -10.83
C ALA A 67 -20.62 16.12 -9.69
N MET A 68 -19.30 16.01 -9.58
CA MET A 68 -18.51 16.79 -8.64
C MET A 68 -18.47 18.29 -9.01
N MET A 69 -18.27 18.62 -10.29
CA MET A 69 -18.24 20.01 -10.77
C MET A 69 -19.59 20.72 -10.57
N GLU A 70 -20.69 20.03 -10.90
CA GLU A 70 -22.06 20.53 -10.69
C GLU A 70 -22.38 20.74 -9.20
N ASN A 71 -21.71 19.99 -8.30
CA ASN A 71 -21.82 20.13 -6.86
C ASN A 71 -20.70 20.99 -6.25
N GLY A 72 -20.20 21.98 -6.98
CA GLY A 72 -19.23 22.96 -6.46
C GLY A 72 -17.85 22.38 -6.14
N TYR A 73 -17.39 21.42 -6.93
CA TYR A 73 -16.14 20.68 -6.75
C TYR A 73 -16.09 19.78 -5.51
N VAL A 74 -17.26 19.39 -4.98
CA VAL A 74 -17.37 18.49 -3.84
C VAL A 74 -18.02 17.18 -4.29
N CYS A 75 -17.40 16.06 -3.93
CA CYS A 75 -17.92 14.75 -4.27
C CYS A 75 -19.29 14.49 -3.60
N LEU A 76 -20.27 14.04 -4.40
CA LEU A 76 -21.61 13.69 -3.94
C LEU A 76 -21.69 12.33 -3.21
N LEU A 77 -20.59 11.59 -3.05
CA LEU A 77 -20.56 10.25 -2.42
C LEU A 77 -21.56 9.27 -3.08
N GLY A 78 -21.81 8.11 -2.45
CA GLY A 78 -22.75 7.12 -2.95
C GLY A 78 -22.37 6.64 -4.36
N LYS A 79 -23.35 6.49 -5.26
CA LYS A 79 -23.12 6.03 -6.65
C LYS A 79 -22.09 6.87 -7.42
N PHE A 80 -22.07 8.18 -7.20
CA PHE A 80 -21.17 9.12 -7.88
C PHE A 80 -19.70 8.90 -7.51
N HIS A 81 -19.45 8.41 -6.29
CA HIS A 81 -18.12 8.09 -5.81
C HIS A 81 -17.76 6.62 -6.01
N ASN A 82 -18.69 5.72 -5.69
CA ASN A 82 -18.47 4.28 -5.72
C ASN A 82 -18.27 3.74 -7.14
N VAL A 83 -18.64 4.49 -8.17
CA VAL A 83 -18.28 4.21 -9.57
C VAL A 83 -16.77 4.18 -9.79
N LEU A 84 -15.99 4.96 -9.01
CA LEU A 84 -14.52 4.91 -9.07
C LEU A 84 -13.98 3.53 -8.68
N TYR A 85 -14.65 2.83 -7.75
CA TYR A 85 -14.26 1.47 -7.35
C TYR A 85 -14.70 0.41 -8.37
N VAL A 86 -15.79 0.65 -9.12
CA VAL A 86 -16.13 -0.15 -10.30
C VAL A 86 -15.06 0.03 -11.37
N ALA A 87 -14.65 1.27 -11.64
CA ALA A 87 -13.56 1.59 -12.57
C ALA A 87 -12.22 0.97 -12.13
N ALA A 88 -11.88 1.03 -10.83
CA ALA A 88 -10.69 0.40 -10.28
C ALA A 88 -10.68 -1.11 -10.49
N LYS A 89 -11.81 -1.77 -10.23
CA LYS A 89 -11.95 -3.20 -10.45
C LYS A 89 -11.86 -3.57 -11.93
N LEU A 90 -12.45 -2.78 -12.83
CA LEU A 90 -12.32 -2.97 -14.29
C LEU A 90 -10.87 -2.80 -14.76
N CYS A 91 -10.18 -1.73 -14.32
CA CYS A 91 -8.76 -1.54 -14.60
C CYS A 91 -7.93 -2.78 -14.22
N PHE A 92 -8.18 -3.32 -13.02
CA PHE A 92 -7.49 -4.51 -12.54
C PHE A 92 -7.86 -5.78 -13.33
N ASP A 93 -9.15 -6.08 -13.50
CA ASP A 93 -9.63 -7.32 -14.14
C ASP A 93 -9.21 -7.44 -15.60
N TRP A 94 -9.16 -6.30 -16.28
CA TRP A 94 -8.73 -6.20 -17.67
C TRP A 94 -7.24 -5.90 -17.80
N ASN A 95 -6.49 -5.81 -16.69
CA ASN A 95 -5.07 -5.46 -16.65
C ASN A 95 -4.76 -4.27 -17.56
N LEU A 96 -5.44 -3.15 -17.32
CA LEU A 96 -5.40 -1.97 -18.17
C LEU A 96 -4.02 -1.33 -18.15
N ASN A 97 -3.32 -1.36 -19.28
CA ASN A 97 -1.92 -0.90 -19.34
C ASN A 97 -1.77 0.63 -19.40
N ASN A 98 -2.84 1.35 -19.74
CA ASN A 98 -2.80 2.81 -19.87
C ASN A 98 -2.62 3.51 -18.52
N ASN A 99 -1.36 3.84 -18.23
CA ASN A 99 -0.97 4.42 -16.95
C ASN A 99 -1.58 5.81 -16.70
N GLU A 100 -1.88 6.59 -17.74
CA GLU A 100 -2.49 7.91 -17.58
C GLU A 100 -3.92 7.78 -17.01
N ILE A 101 -4.69 6.81 -17.51
CA ILE A 101 -6.05 6.52 -17.04
C ILE A 101 -6.03 6.00 -15.60
N VAL A 102 -5.17 5.02 -15.29
CA VAL A 102 -5.09 4.46 -13.94
C VAL A 102 -4.57 5.51 -12.94
N SER A 103 -3.62 6.35 -13.35
CA SER A 103 -3.13 7.46 -12.52
C SER A 103 -4.22 8.49 -12.25
N ARG A 104 -5.02 8.84 -13.26
CA ARG A 104 -6.17 9.74 -13.09
C ARG A 104 -7.19 9.16 -12.11
N LEU A 105 -7.51 7.87 -12.24
CA LEU A 105 -8.40 7.18 -11.30
C LEU A 105 -7.88 7.26 -9.86
N LEU A 106 -6.60 6.97 -9.62
CA LEU A 106 -6.00 7.06 -8.28
C LEU A 106 -6.05 8.49 -7.74
N ASN A 107 -5.84 9.50 -8.59
CA ASN A 107 -5.95 10.90 -8.21
C ASN A 107 -7.39 11.29 -7.84
N ASP A 108 -8.40 10.84 -8.60
CA ASP A 108 -9.82 11.11 -8.33
C ASP A 108 -10.26 10.44 -7.01
N ILE A 109 -9.81 9.20 -6.75
CA ILE A 109 -10.03 8.50 -5.47
C ILE A 109 -9.42 9.30 -4.31
N PHE A 110 -8.13 9.66 -4.41
CA PHE A 110 -7.45 10.40 -3.35
C PHE A 110 -8.04 11.80 -3.16
N TYR A 111 -8.46 12.47 -4.24
CA TYR A 111 -9.06 13.80 -4.15
C TYR A 111 -10.28 13.77 -3.22
N CYS A 112 -11.12 12.75 -3.33
CA CYS A 112 -12.33 12.60 -2.54
C CYS A 112 -12.06 12.06 -1.13
N GLU A 113 -11.26 11.00 -1.01
CA GLU A 113 -11.14 10.25 0.24
C GLU A 113 -9.93 10.67 1.10
N LYS A 114 -8.94 11.33 0.51
CA LYS A 114 -7.63 11.64 1.12
C LYS A 114 -6.87 10.40 1.62
N THR A 115 -7.26 9.21 1.17
CA THR A 115 -6.63 7.93 1.51
C THR A 115 -6.81 6.90 0.38
N PHE A 116 -6.07 5.79 0.47
CA PHE A 116 -6.23 4.60 -0.37
C PHE A 116 -6.65 3.36 0.42
N GLU A 117 -7.18 3.57 1.62
CA GLU A 117 -7.55 2.53 2.56
C GLU A 117 -8.33 1.38 1.91
N ARG A 118 -9.34 1.67 1.09
CA ARG A 118 -10.19 0.63 0.46
C ARG A 118 -9.45 -0.29 -0.52
N ILE A 119 -8.33 0.16 -1.09
CA ILE A 119 -7.44 -0.68 -1.91
C ILE A 119 -6.54 -1.53 -1.00
N LEU A 120 -6.09 -0.98 0.13
CA LEU A 120 -5.09 -1.59 1.02
C LEU A 120 -5.69 -2.61 2.00
N VAL A 121 -6.86 -2.33 2.57
CA VAL A 121 -7.43 -3.11 3.69
C VAL A 121 -7.68 -4.57 3.34
N GLY A 122 -8.12 -4.84 2.11
CA GLY A 122 -8.36 -6.21 1.68
C GLY A 122 -7.07 -7.01 1.54
N ALA A 123 -5.96 -6.37 1.17
CA ALA A 123 -4.65 -7.00 1.17
C ALA A 123 -4.17 -7.25 2.61
N ILE A 124 -4.27 -6.25 3.50
CA ILE A 124 -3.76 -6.35 4.87
C ILE A 124 -4.56 -7.35 5.72
N PHE A 125 -5.88 -7.24 5.73
CA PHE A 125 -6.78 -7.96 6.64
C PHE A 125 -7.57 -9.11 5.99
N GLY A 126 -7.44 -9.30 4.66
CA GLY A 126 -8.27 -10.23 3.90
C GLY A 126 -9.72 -9.77 3.76
N THR A 127 -10.59 -10.57 3.15
CA THR A 127 -11.94 -10.14 2.77
C THR A 127 -13.01 -10.22 3.87
N ARG A 128 -12.70 -10.85 5.01
CA ARG A 128 -13.67 -11.08 6.10
C ARG A 128 -13.78 -9.91 7.09
N VAL A 129 -12.65 -9.26 7.39
CA VAL A 129 -12.56 -8.29 8.48
C VAL A 129 -12.80 -6.84 8.01
N THR A 130 -12.61 -6.56 6.72
CA THR A 130 -12.64 -5.17 6.20
C THR A 130 -13.97 -4.46 6.44
N HIS A 131 -15.09 -5.18 6.33
CA HIS A 131 -16.42 -4.61 6.54
C HIS A 131 -16.64 -4.11 7.97
N PHE A 132 -16.10 -4.83 8.96
CA PHE A 132 -16.29 -4.47 10.36
C PHE A 132 -15.50 -3.22 10.76
N LEU A 133 -14.32 -3.03 10.17
CA LEU A 133 -13.42 -1.94 10.54
C LEU A 133 -13.67 -0.66 9.71
N SER A 134 -13.92 -0.80 8.41
CA SER A 134 -14.00 0.34 7.47
C SER A 134 -15.41 0.60 6.93
N GLY A 135 -16.39 -0.25 7.27
CA GLY A 135 -17.71 -0.23 6.64
C GLY A 135 -17.69 -0.63 5.14
N TRP A 136 -16.52 -1.02 4.60
CA TRP A 136 -16.33 -1.37 3.20
C TRP A 136 -15.89 -2.82 3.04
N LYS A 137 -16.60 -3.56 2.18
CA LYS A 137 -16.14 -4.88 1.71
C LYS A 137 -15.22 -4.66 0.51
N SER A 138 -14.02 -5.23 0.57
CA SER A 138 -13.08 -5.21 -0.55
C SER A 138 -13.75 -5.66 -1.85
N ASP A 139 -13.43 -4.98 -2.95
CA ASP A 139 -13.95 -5.29 -4.28
C ASP A 139 -13.29 -6.51 -4.91
N PHE A 140 -12.24 -7.05 -4.28
CA PHE A 140 -11.53 -8.26 -4.69
C PHE A 140 -12.02 -9.48 -3.90
N GLU A 141 -12.04 -10.64 -4.55
CA GLU A 141 -12.67 -11.89 -4.14
C GLU A 141 -11.99 -12.55 -2.95
N ASP A 142 -10.67 -12.63 -2.99
CA ASP A 142 -9.87 -13.36 -2.03
C ASP A 142 -8.53 -12.66 -1.72
N ARG A 143 -7.75 -13.25 -0.81
CA ARG A 143 -6.45 -12.70 -0.41
C ARG A 143 -5.51 -12.54 -1.61
N GLU A 144 -5.43 -13.54 -2.48
CA GLU A 144 -4.50 -13.54 -3.61
C GLU A 144 -4.83 -12.43 -4.62
N GLU A 145 -6.11 -12.24 -4.90
CA GLU A 145 -6.57 -11.17 -5.77
C GLU A 145 -6.33 -9.80 -5.15
N ASN A 146 -6.55 -9.64 -3.83
CA ASN A 146 -6.20 -8.40 -3.14
C ASN A 146 -4.69 -8.09 -3.22
N LEU A 147 -3.82 -9.09 -3.11
CA LEU A 147 -2.37 -8.90 -3.26
C LEU A 147 -2.00 -8.50 -4.70
N ARG A 148 -2.58 -9.17 -5.70
CA ARG A 148 -2.38 -8.81 -7.12
C ARG A 148 -2.87 -7.40 -7.41
N ALA A 149 -4.02 -7.01 -6.88
CA ALA A 149 -4.56 -5.67 -7.02
C ALA A 149 -3.67 -4.62 -6.36
N LEU A 150 -3.18 -4.87 -5.15
CA LEU A 150 -2.21 -4.00 -4.48
C LEU A 150 -0.96 -3.80 -5.35
N MET A 151 -0.39 -4.88 -5.88
CA MET A 151 0.77 -4.80 -6.77
C MET A 151 0.48 -4.05 -8.08
N TYR A 152 -0.71 -4.25 -8.65
CA TYR A 152 -1.17 -3.55 -9.85
C TYR A 152 -1.22 -2.03 -9.62
N PHE A 153 -1.89 -1.57 -8.56
CA PHE A 153 -1.97 -0.13 -8.27
C PHE A 153 -0.63 0.46 -7.84
N LEU A 154 0.21 -0.31 -7.12
CA LEU A 154 1.57 0.11 -6.79
C LEU A 154 2.44 0.30 -8.03
N HIS A 155 2.34 -0.61 -9.00
CA HIS A 155 3.01 -0.49 -10.29
C HIS A 155 2.61 0.81 -11.01
N HIS A 156 1.31 1.03 -11.20
CA HIS A 156 0.81 2.23 -11.88
C HIS A 156 1.14 3.52 -11.13
N ALA A 157 1.04 3.52 -9.80
CA ALA A 157 1.41 4.68 -9.00
C ALA A 157 2.90 5.00 -9.09
N THR A 158 3.76 3.98 -9.19
CA THR A 158 5.21 4.15 -9.33
C THR A 158 5.57 4.67 -10.72
N VAL A 159 5.00 4.06 -11.77
CA VAL A 159 5.23 4.50 -13.17
C VAL A 159 4.69 5.91 -13.39
N GLY A 160 3.52 6.22 -12.83
CA GLY A 160 2.91 7.55 -12.88
C GLY A 160 3.57 8.59 -11.96
N ARG A 161 4.54 8.17 -11.13
CA ARG A 161 5.24 9.03 -10.15
C ARG A 161 4.28 9.77 -9.22
N LEU A 162 3.27 9.06 -8.71
CA LEU A 162 2.17 9.66 -7.98
C LEU A 162 2.55 10.00 -6.54
N GLU A 163 2.32 11.26 -6.19
CA GLU A 163 2.58 11.84 -4.87
C GLU A 163 1.39 12.64 -4.36
N TYR A 164 1.15 12.53 -3.06
CA TYR A 164 -0.07 12.99 -2.42
C TYR A 164 0.25 13.85 -1.19
N ARG A 165 -0.41 15.00 -1.08
CA ARG A 165 -0.33 15.85 0.11
C ARG A 165 -1.31 15.35 1.17
N CYS A 166 -0.80 14.85 2.28
CA CYS A 166 -1.59 14.31 3.38
C CYS A 166 -1.72 15.38 4.48
N ALA A 167 -2.86 15.49 5.15
CA ALA A 167 -3.06 16.51 6.18
C ALA A 167 -2.09 16.34 7.37
N SER A 168 -1.66 15.11 7.65
CA SER A 168 -0.77 14.75 8.76
C SER A 168 0.71 15.06 8.50
N SER A 169 1.10 15.47 7.28
CA SER A 169 2.51 15.68 6.93
C SER A 169 2.67 16.85 5.94
N PRO A 170 3.67 17.73 6.15
CA PRO A 170 3.96 18.79 5.18
C PRO A 170 4.53 18.23 3.87
N ASP A 171 5.17 17.06 3.94
CA ASP A 171 5.80 16.41 2.81
C ASP A 171 4.79 15.62 1.99
N LYS A 172 5.02 15.59 0.68
CA LYS A 172 4.26 14.70 -0.19
C LYS A 172 4.65 13.26 0.09
N ARG A 173 3.68 12.37 0.01
CA ARG A 173 3.85 10.92 0.21
C ARG A 173 3.51 10.16 -1.05
N ARG A 174 4.23 9.08 -1.31
CA ARG A 174 3.90 8.14 -2.39
C ARG A 174 2.66 7.35 -2.01
N PHE A 175 2.00 6.77 -3.01
CA PHE A 175 0.81 5.91 -2.83
C PHE A 175 0.90 4.95 -1.63
N ILE A 176 2.05 4.26 -1.48
CA ILE A 176 2.25 3.25 -0.43
C ILE A 176 2.37 3.83 0.99
N ASP A 177 2.69 5.11 1.10
CA ASP A 177 2.88 5.81 2.37
C ASP A 177 1.71 6.73 2.72
N VAL A 178 0.64 6.74 1.92
CA VAL A 178 -0.57 7.51 2.24
C VAL A 178 -1.22 6.91 3.50
N PRO A 179 -1.46 7.71 4.55
CA PRO A 179 -2.09 7.25 5.79
C PRO A 179 -3.47 6.61 5.59
N MET A 180 -3.78 5.63 6.45
CA MET A 180 -5.09 4.99 6.52
C MET A 180 -5.97 5.74 7.53
N GLU A 181 -6.95 6.49 7.03
CA GLU A 181 -7.75 7.44 7.82
C GLU A 181 -8.51 6.76 8.97
N SER A 182 -9.13 5.61 8.73
CA SER A 182 -9.91 4.89 9.75
C SER A 182 -9.05 4.18 10.80
N TYR A 183 -7.72 4.16 10.60
CA TYR A 183 -6.74 3.47 11.46
C TYR A 183 -5.84 4.46 12.19
N GLY A 184 -6.42 5.59 12.61
CA GLY A 184 -5.70 6.61 13.38
C GLY A 184 -4.57 7.28 12.59
N GLN A 185 -4.73 7.44 11.27
CA GLN A 185 -3.72 8.00 10.37
C GLN A 185 -2.42 7.17 10.32
N ALA A 186 -2.48 5.88 10.64
CA ALA A 186 -1.32 5.02 10.57
C ALA A 186 -0.88 4.79 9.12
N LEU A 187 0.43 4.68 8.91
CA LEU A 187 0.98 4.28 7.60
C LEU A 187 0.63 2.81 7.31
N PRO A 188 0.33 2.45 6.05
CA PRO A 188 -0.06 1.08 5.70
C PRO A 188 0.94 0.01 6.16
N LEU A 189 2.24 0.32 6.10
CA LEU A 189 3.31 -0.56 6.56
C LEU A 189 3.19 -0.90 8.06
N ARG A 190 2.83 0.09 8.89
CA ARG A 190 2.66 -0.10 10.35
C ARG A 190 1.45 -0.96 10.66
N VAL A 191 0.37 -0.77 9.91
CA VAL A 191 -0.84 -1.59 10.04
C VAL A 191 -0.54 -3.05 9.65
N ALA A 192 0.23 -3.28 8.58
CA ALA A 192 0.68 -4.61 8.18
C ALA A 192 1.57 -5.29 9.25
N ILE A 193 2.41 -4.53 9.94
CA ILE A 193 3.23 -5.00 11.07
C ILE A 193 2.37 -5.38 12.27
N GLN A 194 1.42 -4.52 12.65
CA GLN A 194 0.51 -4.80 13.77
C GLN A 194 -0.28 -6.08 13.53
N HIS A 195 -0.74 -6.29 12.30
CA HIS A 195 -1.44 -7.50 11.87
C HIS A 195 -0.52 -8.73 11.72
N GLY A 196 0.81 -8.54 11.61
CA GLY A 196 1.76 -9.65 11.50
C GLY A 196 1.78 -10.30 10.11
N SER A 197 1.70 -9.48 9.05
CA SER A 197 1.61 -9.93 7.65
C SER A 197 2.93 -9.78 6.89
N PRO A 198 3.86 -10.77 6.95
CA PRO A 198 5.19 -10.64 6.34
C PRO A 198 5.16 -10.59 4.80
N ASP A 199 4.20 -11.24 4.15
CA ASP A 199 4.02 -11.22 2.70
C ASP A 199 3.64 -9.83 2.18
N ILE A 200 2.68 -9.17 2.83
CA ILE A 200 2.26 -7.80 2.51
C ILE A 200 3.39 -6.82 2.84
N LEU A 201 4.04 -7.01 4.00
CA LEU A 201 5.20 -6.22 4.39
C LEU A 201 6.32 -6.29 3.32
N LEU A 202 6.64 -7.49 2.82
CA LEU A 202 7.64 -7.65 1.77
C LEU A 202 7.25 -6.87 0.50
N ILE A 203 5.99 -6.95 0.06
CA ILE A 203 5.51 -6.17 -1.10
C ILE A 203 5.70 -4.67 -0.85
N MET A 204 5.24 -4.16 0.30
CA MET A 204 5.35 -2.74 0.65
C MET A 204 6.81 -2.26 0.69
N LEU A 205 7.70 -3.01 1.35
CA LEU A 205 9.12 -2.69 1.42
C LEU A 205 9.80 -2.76 0.05
N ARG A 206 9.42 -3.70 -0.83
CA ARG A 206 9.93 -3.76 -2.21
C ARG A 206 9.61 -2.50 -3.02
N TYR A 207 8.44 -1.91 -2.81
CA TYR A 207 8.05 -0.62 -3.38
C TYR A 207 8.58 0.60 -2.61
N GLY A 208 9.35 0.38 -1.55
CA GLY A 208 10.04 1.43 -0.81
C GLY A 208 9.18 2.13 0.24
N ALA A 209 8.19 1.44 0.82
CA ALA A 209 7.44 1.97 1.96
C ALA A 209 8.38 2.42 3.10
N SER A 210 8.03 3.55 3.72
CA SER A 210 8.86 4.19 4.72
C SER A 210 8.97 3.39 6.02
N VAL A 211 10.21 3.20 6.47
CA VAL A 211 10.56 2.56 7.77
C VAL A 211 10.94 3.56 8.85
N GLU A 212 10.70 4.86 8.60
CA GLU A 212 11.02 5.92 9.53
C GLU A 212 9.93 6.11 10.60
N SER A 213 10.32 6.66 11.74
CA SER A 213 9.36 7.18 12.72
C SER A 213 8.74 8.48 12.22
N ASP A 214 7.52 8.76 12.66
CA ASP A 214 6.86 10.05 12.44
C ASP A 214 6.52 10.71 13.77
N LYS A 215 5.82 11.84 13.75
CA LYS A 215 5.45 12.58 14.97
C LYS A 215 4.47 11.82 15.86
N LEU A 216 3.70 10.89 15.29
CA LEU A 216 2.55 10.28 15.95
C LEU A 216 2.85 8.86 16.45
N ALA A 217 3.80 8.16 15.83
CA ALA A 217 4.11 6.79 16.17
C ALA A 217 5.60 6.45 15.99
N PRO A 218 6.07 5.46 16.78
CA PRO A 218 7.44 4.95 16.69
C PRO A 218 7.74 4.36 15.30
N SER A 219 9.03 4.10 15.05
CA SER A 219 9.41 3.48 13.78
C SER A 219 8.79 2.08 13.64
N PRO A 220 8.49 1.61 12.42
CA PRO A 220 8.09 0.23 12.15
C PRO A 220 8.96 -0.83 12.83
N LEU A 221 10.27 -0.61 12.90
CA LEU A 221 11.20 -1.49 13.61
C LEU A 221 10.98 -1.45 15.12
N GLU A 222 10.90 -0.26 15.70
CA GLU A 222 10.64 -0.08 17.13
C GLU A 222 9.29 -0.68 17.57
N MET A 223 8.25 -0.57 16.72
CA MET A 223 6.96 -1.24 16.96
C MET A 223 7.12 -2.77 17.07
N LEU A 224 7.93 -3.37 16.20
CA LEU A 224 8.21 -4.81 16.24
C LEU A 224 9.01 -5.19 17.49
N LEU A 225 10.04 -4.40 17.83
CA LEU A 225 10.88 -4.65 19.01
C LEU A 225 10.08 -4.54 20.30
N ASN A 226 9.23 -3.51 20.44
CA ASN A 226 8.31 -3.37 21.57
C ASN A 226 7.40 -4.60 21.69
N LYS A 227 6.75 -5.01 20.59
CA LYS A 227 5.87 -6.17 20.59
C LYS A 227 6.61 -7.47 20.93
N LEU A 228 7.85 -7.64 20.47
CA LEU A 228 8.66 -8.81 20.79
C LEU A 228 9.15 -8.78 22.25
N SER A 229 9.42 -7.60 22.81
CA SER A 229 9.84 -7.46 24.20
C SER A 229 8.74 -7.78 25.22
N GLU A 230 7.48 -7.82 24.80
CA GLU A 230 6.34 -8.24 25.62
C GLU A 230 6.25 -9.77 25.79
N TYR A 231 7.05 -10.56 25.05
CA TYR A 231 7.08 -12.00 25.19
C TYR A 231 8.09 -12.42 26.26
N ASP A 232 7.63 -13.23 27.21
CA ASP A 232 8.45 -13.82 28.26
C ASP A 232 8.53 -15.34 28.13
N ALA A 233 9.54 -15.92 28.79
CA ALA A 233 9.66 -17.37 28.91
C ALA A 233 8.48 -17.93 29.72
N GLN A 234 7.86 -19.00 29.23
CA GLN A 234 6.77 -19.65 29.96
C GLN A 234 7.30 -20.33 31.23
N PRO A 235 6.48 -20.48 32.29
CA PRO A 235 6.91 -21.15 33.52
C PRO A 235 7.47 -22.55 33.23
N GLY A 236 8.75 -22.77 33.57
CA GLY A 236 9.45 -24.04 33.33
C GLY A 236 10.14 -24.16 31.96
N GLN A 237 10.22 -23.09 31.18
CA GLN A 237 11.02 -23.01 29.95
C GLN A 237 12.17 -22.02 30.12
N ASP A 238 13.36 -22.38 29.64
CA ASP A 238 14.54 -21.49 29.65
C ASP A 238 14.59 -20.57 28.42
N GLN A 239 13.71 -20.76 27.42
CA GLN A 239 13.70 -20.00 26.17
C GLN A 239 12.34 -19.35 25.89
N ILE A 240 12.40 -18.13 25.37
CA ILE A 240 11.23 -17.38 24.89
C ILE A 240 10.85 -17.88 23.50
N VAL A 241 9.57 -18.24 23.31
CA VAL A 241 9.05 -18.65 22.00
C VAL A 241 8.36 -17.47 21.34
N PHE A 242 8.99 -16.94 20.29
CA PHE A 242 8.42 -15.83 19.51
C PHE A 242 7.55 -16.34 18.35
N PRO A 243 6.46 -15.63 18.01
CA PRO A 243 5.68 -15.97 16.83
C PRO A 243 6.49 -15.82 15.54
N GLU A 244 6.51 -16.86 14.72
CA GLU A 244 7.30 -16.93 13.48
C GLU A 244 7.01 -15.75 12.53
N HIS A 245 5.75 -15.38 12.38
CA HIS A 245 5.34 -14.28 11.50
C HIS A 245 5.92 -12.93 11.93
N LEU A 246 6.08 -12.67 13.25
CA LEU A 246 6.71 -11.45 13.76
C LEU A 246 8.22 -11.48 13.52
N LEU A 247 8.86 -12.63 13.67
CA LEU A 247 10.28 -12.80 13.37
C LEU A 247 10.55 -12.58 11.87
N LEU A 248 9.67 -13.05 10.99
CA LEU A 248 9.75 -12.77 9.55
C LEU A 248 9.59 -11.28 9.27
N CYS A 249 8.62 -10.61 9.90
CA CYS A 249 8.48 -9.16 9.79
C CYS A 249 9.75 -8.42 10.25
N LEU A 250 10.32 -8.80 11.39
CA LEU A 250 11.56 -8.23 11.91
C LEU A 250 12.71 -8.39 10.91
N LYS A 251 12.93 -9.60 10.40
CA LYS A 251 13.96 -9.86 9.38
C LYS A 251 13.78 -8.98 8.15
N LEU A 252 12.54 -8.85 7.65
CA LEU A 252 12.24 -8.03 6.48
C LEU A 252 12.54 -6.54 6.70
N VAL A 253 12.15 -5.97 7.85
CA VAL A 253 12.47 -4.56 8.19
C VAL A 253 13.97 -4.36 8.40
N LEU A 254 14.67 -5.31 9.03
CA LEU A 254 16.11 -5.25 9.23
C LEU A 254 16.90 -5.26 7.90
N ARG A 255 16.31 -5.79 6.82
CA ARG A 255 16.91 -5.73 5.48
C ARG A 255 16.93 -4.33 4.88
N THR A 256 16.11 -3.40 5.39
CA THR A 256 15.98 -2.05 4.82
C THR A 256 16.67 -0.95 5.63
N VAL A 257 17.16 -1.24 6.84
CA VAL A 257 17.84 -0.27 7.72
C VAL A 257 19.33 -0.56 7.83
N THR A 258 20.18 0.46 7.79
CA THR A 258 21.64 0.29 7.92
C THR A 258 22.05 -0.05 9.35
N THR A 259 21.75 0.85 10.28
CA THR A 259 21.85 0.70 11.73
C THR A 259 20.64 1.41 12.30
N ALA A 260 19.99 0.80 13.28
CA ALA A 260 18.76 1.35 13.82
C ALA A 260 18.94 1.88 15.24
N PHE A 261 18.22 2.96 15.49
CA PHE A 261 18.24 3.71 16.74
C PHE A 261 16.81 4.01 17.17
N VAL A 262 16.57 4.03 18.47
CA VAL A 262 15.30 4.41 19.07
C VAL A 262 15.37 5.89 19.41
N LYS A 263 14.38 6.67 18.95
CA LYS A 263 14.35 8.11 19.24
C LYS A 263 13.96 8.33 20.70
N THR A 264 14.74 9.12 21.41
CA THR A 264 14.39 9.55 22.76
C THR A 264 13.20 10.51 22.70
N PRO A 265 12.19 10.38 23.56
CA PRO A 265 11.08 11.33 23.63
C PRO A 265 11.58 12.77 23.83
N GLY A 266 11.01 13.74 23.11
CA GLY A 266 11.52 15.12 23.06
C GLY A 266 11.76 15.76 24.42
N HIS A 267 10.82 15.60 25.36
CA HIS A 267 10.94 16.13 26.72
C HIS A 267 12.13 15.55 27.52
N ILE A 268 12.52 14.30 27.24
CA ILE A 268 13.70 13.65 27.85
C ILE A 268 14.96 14.06 27.09
N ALA A 269 14.89 14.12 25.75
CA ALA A 269 16.02 14.51 24.91
C ALA A 269 16.48 15.94 25.20
N GLU A 270 15.56 16.88 25.41
CA GLU A 270 15.84 18.27 25.76
C GLU A 270 16.54 18.40 27.12
N GLN A 271 16.24 17.51 28.07
CA GLN A 271 16.85 17.52 29.40
C GLN A 271 18.20 16.79 29.45
N SER A 272 18.31 15.68 28.72
CA SER A 272 19.49 14.79 28.76
C SER A 272 20.53 15.09 27.68
N GLY A 273 20.16 15.77 26.60
CA GLY A 273 20.98 15.94 25.40
C GLY A 273 21.11 14.68 24.53
N ILE A 274 20.44 13.57 24.90
CA ILE A 274 20.48 12.30 24.19
C ILE A 274 19.22 12.18 23.32
N PHE A 275 19.38 12.34 22.00
CA PHE A 275 18.27 12.32 21.04
C PHE A 275 17.88 10.93 20.55
N SER A 276 18.78 9.97 20.68
CA SER A 276 18.52 8.58 20.29
C SER A 276 19.44 7.63 21.02
N VAL A 277 18.97 6.40 21.25
CA VAL A 277 19.74 5.30 21.84
C VAL A 277 19.83 4.16 20.84
N SER A 278 20.90 3.37 20.94
CA SER A 278 21.05 2.17 20.10
C SER A 278 20.01 1.11 20.47
N ILE A 279 19.69 0.21 19.54
CA ILE A 279 18.81 -0.94 19.86
C ILE A 279 19.43 -1.80 20.96
N TYR A 280 20.75 -1.95 20.99
CA TYR A 280 21.41 -2.73 22.04
C TYR A 280 21.19 -2.16 23.43
N GLU A 281 21.22 -0.84 23.58
CA GLU A 281 20.94 -0.19 24.87
C GLU A 281 19.47 -0.31 25.28
N GLN A 282 18.54 -0.17 24.34
CA GLN A 282 17.11 -0.18 24.63
C GLN A 282 16.51 -1.60 24.77
N TYR A 283 17.01 -2.56 23.99
CA TYR A 283 16.51 -3.93 23.91
C TYR A 283 17.65 -4.97 23.99
N PRO A 284 18.46 -4.97 25.06
CA PRO A 284 19.64 -5.85 25.17
C PRO A 284 19.26 -7.33 25.03
N THR A 285 18.17 -7.76 25.68
CA THR A 285 17.69 -9.15 25.66
C THR A 285 17.40 -9.66 24.25
N LEU A 286 16.80 -8.84 23.37
CA LEU A 286 16.49 -9.24 22.00
C LEU A 286 17.76 -9.40 21.14
N VAL A 287 18.80 -8.61 21.43
CA VAL A 287 20.10 -8.71 20.77
C VAL A 287 20.88 -9.92 21.27
N GLU A 288 20.90 -10.17 22.59
CA GLU A 288 21.53 -11.33 23.21
C GLU A 288 20.92 -12.65 22.73
N GLN A 289 19.61 -12.67 22.50
CA GLN A 289 18.89 -13.78 21.88
C GLN A 289 19.10 -13.90 20.36
N LYS A 290 19.94 -13.05 19.76
CA LYS A 290 20.29 -13.04 18.34
C LYS A 290 19.11 -12.79 17.40
N LEU A 291 18.07 -12.09 17.88
CA LEU A 291 16.95 -11.68 17.02
C LEU A 291 17.32 -10.48 16.14
N VAL A 292 18.14 -9.59 16.66
CA VAL A 292 18.72 -8.46 15.92
C VAL A 292 20.22 -8.68 15.79
N PRO A 293 20.78 -8.65 14.57
CA PRO A 293 22.21 -8.83 14.37
C PRO A 293 23.01 -7.64 14.94
N PRO A 294 24.23 -7.86 15.48
CA PRO A 294 25.08 -6.83 16.07
C PRO A 294 25.31 -5.61 15.16
N GLU A 295 25.32 -5.83 13.85
CA GLU A 295 25.54 -4.85 12.80
C GLU A 295 24.34 -3.91 12.60
N ARG A 296 23.14 -4.34 13.01
CA ARG A 296 21.91 -3.52 12.96
C ARG A 296 21.58 -2.90 14.32
N SER A 297 22.07 -3.50 15.40
CA SER A 297 21.75 -3.07 16.77
C SER A 297 22.58 -1.89 17.28
N GLY A 298 23.65 -1.52 16.57
CA GLY A 298 24.59 -0.48 16.96
C GLY A 298 25.82 -1.00 17.74
N MET A 299 25.92 -2.31 17.98
CA MET A 299 27.11 -2.91 18.61
C MET A 299 28.32 -2.94 17.68
N SER A 300 28.10 -3.07 16.38
CA SER A 300 29.15 -3.11 15.37
C SER A 300 28.72 -2.39 14.08
N PRO A 301 29.66 -1.90 13.27
CA PRO A 301 29.33 -1.28 12.00
C PRO A 301 28.66 -2.25 11.02
N PRO A 302 27.71 -1.79 10.18
CA PRO A 302 27.14 -2.60 9.10
C PRO A 302 28.16 -3.11 8.09
N GLU A 303 27.90 -4.29 7.55
CA GLU A 303 28.68 -4.84 6.47
C GLU A 303 28.58 -3.96 5.22
N LEU A 304 29.71 -3.77 4.51
CA LEU A 304 29.74 -2.95 3.29
C LEU A 304 28.68 -3.40 2.27
N ARG A 305 28.49 -4.72 2.11
CA ARG A 305 27.47 -5.30 1.23
C ARG A 305 26.07 -4.78 1.57
N HIS A 306 25.75 -4.67 2.86
CA HIS A 306 24.45 -4.19 3.32
C HIS A 306 24.31 -2.66 3.18
N LEU A 307 25.37 -1.91 3.50
CA LEU A 307 25.40 -0.46 3.24
C LEU A 307 25.14 -0.17 1.75
N CYS A 308 25.75 -0.95 0.85
CA CYS A 308 25.48 -0.87 -0.58
C CYS A 308 24.03 -1.21 -0.92
N ARG A 309 23.42 -2.24 -0.30
CA ARG A 309 21.99 -2.55 -0.50
C ARG A 309 21.10 -1.36 -0.16
N CYS A 310 21.25 -0.81 1.04
CA CYS A 310 20.45 0.34 1.47
C CYS A 310 20.65 1.53 0.54
N ARG A 311 21.91 1.87 0.20
CA ARG A 311 22.21 3.01 -0.67
C ARG A 311 21.68 2.86 -2.10
N ILE A 312 21.84 1.67 -2.70
CA ILE A 312 21.32 1.40 -4.04
C ILE A 312 19.78 1.48 -4.04
N ARG A 313 19.13 0.90 -3.03
CA ARG A 313 17.68 0.95 -2.90
C ARG A 313 17.17 2.38 -2.69
N GLU A 314 17.85 3.18 -1.88
CA GLU A 314 17.55 4.60 -1.69
C GLU A 314 17.64 5.37 -3.02
N THR A 315 18.73 5.19 -3.77
CA THR A 315 18.87 5.81 -5.10
C THR A 315 17.77 5.35 -6.07
N LEU A 316 17.43 4.06 -6.08
CA LEU A 316 16.33 3.56 -6.90
C LEU A 316 14.97 4.10 -6.45
N PHE A 317 14.77 4.28 -5.14
CA PHE A 317 13.58 4.90 -4.59
C PHE A 317 13.44 6.32 -5.10
N GLU A 318 14.46 7.18 -4.91
CA GLU A 318 14.50 8.57 -5.37
C GLU A 318 14.19 8.71 -6.88
N ASN A 319 14.62 7.73 -7.68
CA ASN A 319 14.43 7.70 -9.13
C ASN A 319 13.14 6.99 -9.60
N TRP A 320 12.20 6.67 -8.70
CA TRP A 320 10.94 5.96 -9.02
C TRP A 320 11.17 4.61 -9.70
N ALA A 321 12.27 3.96 -9.34
CA ALA A 321 12.76 2.75 -9.97
C ALA A 321 12.65 1.52 -9.04
N LEU A 322 12.11 1.62 -7.83
CA LEU A 322 11.80 0.44 -7.01
C LEU A 322 10.42 -0.14 -7.36
N PRO A 323 10.26 -1.48 -7.38
CA PRO A 323 11.31 -2.50 -7.49
C PRO A 323 11.81 -2.69 -8.94
N HIS A 324 11.09 -2.13 -9.93
CA HIS A 324 11.24 -2.46 -11.36
C HIS A 324 12.65 -2.24 -11.95
N GLY A 325 13.34 -1.21 -11.50
CA GLY A 325 14.69 -0.85 -11.91
C GLY A 325 15.75 -1.84 -11.44
N ILE A 326 15.52 -2.60 -10.36
CA ILE A 326 16.44 -3.65 -9.90
C ILE A 326 16.66 -4.69 -11.01
N GLN A 327 15.59 -5.05 -11.71
CA GLN A 327 15.65 -6.05 -12.79
C GLN A 327 16.48 -5.59 -13.99
N LYS A 328 16.63 -4.27 -14.16
CA LYS A 328 17.40 -3.65 -15.25
C LYS A 328 18.90 -3.52 -14.93
N LEU A 329 19.32 -3.74 -13.69
CA LEU A 329 20.72 -3.69 -13.29
C LEU A 329 21.51 -4.83 -13.92
N GLN A 330 22.67 -4.51 -14.47
CA GLN A 330 23.60 -5.47 -15.09
C GLN A 330 24.46 -6.16 -14.02
N ILE A 331 23.80 -6.87 -13.09
CA ILE A 331 24.43 -7.60 -11.98
C ILE A 331 23.85 -9.02 -11.88
N PRO A 332 24.55 -9.97 -11.22
CA PRO A 332 24.06 -11.32 -11.00
C PRO A 332 22.67 -11.38 -10.36
N GLU A 333 21.89 -12.40 -10.70
CA GLU A 333 20.54 -12.62 -10.17
C GLU A 333 20.50 -12.70 -8.64
N SER A 334 21.48 -13.35 -8.03
CA SER A 334 21.62 -13.40 -6.56
C SER A 334 21.71 -12.00 -5.93
N LEU A 335 22.43 -11.07 -6.57
CA LEU A 335 22.50 -9.68 -6.10
C LEU A 335 21.21 -8.91 -6.40
N ARG A 336 20.53 -9.18 -7.51
CA ARG A 336 19.19 -8.61 -7.76
C ARG A 336 18.20 -9.05 -6.68
N ASN A 337 18.16 -10.34 -6.35
CA ASN A 337 17.31 -10.88 -5.29
C ASN A 337 17.66 -10.29 -3.92
N TYR A 338 18.95 -10.07 -3.64
CA TYR A 338 19.41 -9.40 -2.43
C TYR A 338 18.92 -7.94 -2.34
N LEU A 339 19.02 -7.17 -3.43
CA LEU A 339 18.54 -5.79 -3.51
C LEU A 339 17.00 -5.72 -3.46
N ASP A 340 16.32 -6.71 -4.01
CA ASP A 340 14.85 -6.80 -4.05
C ASP A 340 14.25 -7.45 -2.79
N LEU A 341 15.06 -7.66 -1.75
CA LEU A 341 14.65 -8.22 -0.45
C LEU A 341 14.14 -9.67 -0.51
N LEU A 342 14.36 -10.38 -1.62
CA LEU A 342 13.94 -11.76 -1.84
C LEU A 342 14.95 -12.78 -1.30
N GLY A 343 16.17 -12.36 -0.95
CA GLY A 343 17.20 -13.19 -0.33
C GLY A 343 18.22 -12.39 0.48
N ASP A 344 19.12 -13.08 1.19
CA ASP A 344 20.27 -12.52 1.93
C ASP A 344 21.61 -13.04 1.39
#